data_AF-A0A5N5KF48-F1
#
_entry.id   AF-A0A5N5KF48-F1
#
_cell.length_a   1.000
_cell.length_b   1.000
_cell.length_c   1.000
_cell.angle_alpha   90.00
_cell.angle_beta   90.00
_cell.angle_gamma   90.00
#
_symmetry.space_group_name_H-M   'P 1'
#
loop_
_entity.id
_entity.type
_entity.pdbx_description
1 polymer ?
#
loop_
_entity_poly.entity_id
_entity_poly.type
_entity_poly.pdbx_seq_one_letter_code
_entity_poly.pdbx_strand_id
1 'polypeptide(L)'
;MSVEIWPPIAPEQLKTAQETTLSRELDWLLSELHEILVSLKHGLEDCYALLAPIDPGSTLVLSTPRNEVVKGTITRVGTRIVKGTIHLRLRTLPPQTLTLDPAHAIHLAPLTNLHNLLNHSLDLLSLTLSYCYAPSPPSPPIPSPAFLSAQLRLLSQSLSDASSILKGPPLTSSDPGWTTCSVSPSHFSPPLPLSQTGVPPLSFHLGLQEGSIVLWLRSLEDANLPPTFGSKLAFAIGTARRLDHDEAERVFGFCCEGEGHGHEHGERPGTSSSSGGGGGGGASGSLRRVGSNTTVGGGKGGREMDVFVREKVRVESADPSLLSLAAKLTALGHVLGLARRNLAAVMGEELED
;
A
#
# COMPACT_ATOMS: atom_id res chain seq x y z
N MET A 1 -35.65 25.47 -24.71
CA MET A 1 -36.85 26.05 -24.06
C MET A 1 -36.43 27.40 -23.50
N SER A 2 -36.70 28.50 -24.18
CA SER A 2 -36.40 29.84 -23.67
C SER A 2 -37.49 30.22 -22.66
N VAL A 3 -37.12 30.26 -21.38
CA VAL A 3 -38.01 30.78 -20.35
C VAL A 3 -37.98 32.30 -20.49
N GLU A 4 -39.08 32.91 -20.93
CA GLU A 4 -39.21 34.36 -20.95
C GLU A 4 -39.27 34.86 -19.50
N ILE A 5 -38.23 35.58 -19.06
CA ILE A 5 -38.13 36.14 -17.72
C ILE A 5 -39.04 37.39 -17.67
N TRP A 6 -40.11 37.36 -16.86
CA TRP A 6 -41.04 38.48 -16.69
C TRP A 6 -40.90 39.12 -15.30
N PRO A 7 -40.81 40.46 -15.19
CA PRO A 7 -40.76 41.44 -16.28
C PRO A 7 -39.45 41.39 -17.09
N PRO A 8 -39.45 41.82 -18.37
CA PRO A 8 -38.28 41.77 -19.22
C PRO A 8 -37.18 42.68 -18.67
N ILE A 9 -36.03 42.10 -18.40
CA ILE A 9 -34.83 42.79 -17.91
C ILE A 9 -33.92 43.09 -19.11
N ALA A 10 -33.33 44.29 -19.17
CA ALA A 10 -32.37 44.62 -20.21
C ALA A 10 -31.16 43.66 -20.15
N PRO A 11 -30.54 43.26 -21.27
CA PRO A 11 -29.45 42.27 -21.28
C PRO A 11 -28.27 42.66 -20.38
N GLU A 12 -27.93 43.96 -20.32
CA GLU A 12 -26.89 44.48 -19.42
C GLU A 12 -27.27 44.33 -17.93
N GLN A 13 -28.52 44.64 -17.58
CA GLN A 13 -29.04 44.49 -16.22
C GLN A 13 -29.13 43.01 -15.82
N LEU A 14 -29.44 42.13 -16.76
CA LEU A 14 -29.48 40.68 -16.55
C LEU A 14 -28.09 40.16 -16.24
N LYS A 15 -27.07 40.60 -16.98
CA LYS A 15 -25.67 40.23 -16.73
C LYS A 15 -25.21 40.68 -15.33
N THR A 16 -25.46 41.93 -14.95
CA THR A 16 -25.13 42.42 -13.61
C THR A 16 -25.87 41.65 -12.51
N ALA A 17 -27.15 41.30 -12.72
CA ALA A 17 -27.94 40.52 -11.78
C ALA A 17 -27.44 39.07 -11.64
N GLN A 18 -26.95 38.46 -12.73
CA GLN A 18 -26.31 37.14 -12.72
C GLN A 18 -24.99 37.18 -11.93
N GLU A 19 -24.11 38.14 -12.21
CA GLU A 19 -22.84 38.30 -11.49
C GLU A 19 -23.06 38.53 -9.99
N THR A 20 -24.07 39.33 -9.64
CA THR A 20 -24.43 39.59 -8.24
C THR A 20 -24.96 38.33 -7.55
N THR A 21 -25.80 37.55 -8.24
CA THR A 21 -26.33 36.28 -7.74
C THR A 21 -25.21 35.25 -7.53
N LEU A 22 -24.33 35.07 -8.53
CA LEU A 22 -23.18 34.16 -8.46
C LEU A 22 -22.25 34.51 -7.32
N SER A 23 -21.96 35.81 -7.12
CA SER A 23 -21.13 36.27 -6.00
C SER A 23 -21.74 35.88 -4.65
N ARG A 24 -23.06 36.06 -4.49
CA ARG A 24 -23.76 35.70 -3.24
C ARG A 24 -23.83 34.19 -3.03
N GLU A 25 -24.05 33.42 -4.09
CA GLU A 25 -24.06 31.95 -4.03
C GLU A 25 -22.69 31.39 -3.66
N LEU A 26 -21.62 31.97 -4.22
CA LEU A 26 -20.25 31.61 -3.89
C LEU A 26 -19.94 31.90 -2.43
N ASP A 27 -20.30 33.08 -1.92
CA ASP A 27 -20.05 33.46 -0.53
C ASP A 27 -20.81 32.55 0.45
N TRP A 28 -22.06 32.23 0.12
CA TRP A 28 -22.87 31.26 0.87
C TRP A 28 -22.22 29.86 0.89
N LEU A 29 -21.77 29.38 -0.28
CA LEU A 29 -21.12 28.08 -0.41
C LEU A 29 -19.80 28.03 0.35
N LEU A 30 -18.99 29.09 0.32
CA LEU A 30 -17.74 29.17 1.08
C LEU A 30 -17.98 29.12 2.59
N SER A 31 -19.09 29.69 3.07
CA SER A 31 -19.49 29.58 4.48
C SER A 31 -19.93 28.16 4.84
N GLU A 32 -20.73 27.49 4.01
CA GLU A 32 -21.15 26.10 4.24
C GLU A 32 -19.94 25.14 4.22
N LEU A 33 -18.99 25.40 3.33
CA LEU A 33 -17.79 24.61 3.17
C LEU A 33 -16.88 24.63 4.39
N HIS A 34 -16.94 25.69 5.21
CA HIS A 34 -16.27 25.73 6.50
C HIS A 34 -16.71 24.56 7.40
N GLU A 35 -18.02 24.42 7.58
CA GLU A 35 -18.62 23.37 8.42
C GLU A 35 -18.31 21.97 7.87
N ILE A 36 -18.33 21.83 6.54
CA ILE A 36 -17.94 20.58 5.87
C ILE A 36 -16.47 20.25 6.17
N LEU A 37 -15.56 21.21 6.04
CA LEU A 37 -14.12 21.00 6.30
C LEU A 37 -13.85 20.68 7.77
N VAL A 38 -14.56 21.31 8.69
CA VAL A 38 -14.49 21.00 10.13
C VAL A 38 -14.99 19.58 10.38
N SER A 39 -16.13 19.18 9.82
CA SER A 39 -16.66 17.82 9.94
C SER A 39 -15.70 16.78 9.35
N LEU A 40 -15.12 17.07 8.18
CA LEU A 40 -14.15 16.23 7.50
C LEU A 40 -12.88 16.04 8.34
N LYS A 41 -12.40 17.10 9.01
CA LYS A 41 -11.26 17.04 9.93
C LYS A 41 -11.54 16.08 11.09
N HIS A 42 -12.67 16.22 11.78
CA HIS A 42 -13.05 15.30 12.86
C HIS A 42 -13.17 13.86 12.35
N GLY A 43 -13.76 13.66 11.17
CA GLY A 43 -13.84 12.34 10.55
C GLY A 43 -12.48 11.72 10.25
N LEU A 44 -11.48 12.53 9.89
CA LEU A 44 -10.10 12.06 9.68
C LEU A 44 -9.36 11.82 10.99
N GLU A 45 -9.62 12.60 12.03
CA GLU A 45 -9.10 12.35 13.39
C GLU A 45 -9.59 11.01 13.92
N ASP A 46 -10.88 10.69 13.71
CA ASP A 46 -11.45 9.36 13.99
C ASP A 46 -10.71 8.25 13.23
N CYS A 47 -10.44 8.47 11.93
CA CYS A 47 -9.70 7.52 11.10
C CYS A 47 -8.28 7.30 11.62
N TYR A 48 -7.60 8.38 12.00
CA TYR A 48 -6.26 8.34 12.56
C TYR A 48 -6.24 7.60 13.91
N ALA A 49 -7.25 7.82 14.76
CA ALA A 49 -7.39 7.14 16.04
C ALA A 49 -7.53 5.61 15.90
N LEU A 50 -8.16 5.12 14.83
CA LEU A 50 -8.26 3.67 14.55
C LEU A 50 -6.90 3.00 14.25
N LEU A 51 -5.90 3.79 13.84
CA LEU A 51 -4.52 3.34 13.62
C LEU A 51 -3.58 3.67 14.78
N ALA A 52 -4.07 4.31 15.86
CA ALA A 52 -3.25 4.64 17.00
C ALA A 52 -2.71 3.35 17.68
N PRO A 53 -1.44 3.33 18.11
CA PRO A 53 -0.86 2.18 18.80
C PRO A 53 -1.36 2.11 20.25
N ILE A 54 -2.57 1.59 20.44
CA ILE A 54 -3.20 1.43 21.76
C ILE A 54 -3.12 -0.04 22.19
N ASP A 55 -2.49 -0.29 23.35
CA ASP A 55 -2.44 -1.62 23.96
C ASP A 55 -3.78 -2.01 24.63
N PRO A 56 -4.23 -3.27 24.55
CA PRO A 56 -3.51 -4.46 24.07
C PRO A 56 -3.61 -4.72 22.55
N GLY A 57 -4.14 -3.78 21.75
CA GLY A 57 -4.31 -3.93 20.30
C GLY A 57 -5.46 -4.84 19.86
N SER A 58 -5.53 -5.11 18.56
CA SER A 58 -6.52 -5.99 17.93
C SER A 58 -5.95 -7.39 17.77
N THR A 59 -6.54 -8.39 18.46
CA THR A 59 -6.13 -9.80 18.33
C THR A 59 -6.98 -10.48 17.26
N LEU A 60 -6.31 -10.98 16.23
CA LEU A 60 -6.88 -11.50 15.00
C LEU A 60 -6.62 -13.00 14.90
N VAL A 61 -7.63 -13.75 14.45
CA VAL A 61 -7.54 -15.21 14.30
C VAL A 61 -7.03 -15.53 12.90
N LEU A 62 -5.97 -16.35 12.82
CA LEU A 62 -5.45 -16.90 11.57
C LEU A 62 -5.85 -18.37 11.50
N SER A 63 -6.84 -18.70 10.67
CA SER A 63 -7.26 -20.09 10.51
C SER A 63 -7.73 -20.42 9.10
N THR A 64 -7.34 -21.59 8.61
CA THR A 64 -7.93 -22.15 7.38
C THR A 64 -9.21 -22.93 7.72
N PRO A 65 -10.32 -22.77 6.99
CA PRO A 65 -11.63 -23.28 7.38
C PRO A 65 -11.82 -24.81 7.26
N ARG A 66 -11.03 -25.51 6.42
CA ARG A 66 -11.28 -26.93 6.10
C ARG A 66 -10.23 -27.92 6.60
N ASN A 67 -8.95 -27.54 6.56
CA ASN A 67 -7.86 -28.51 6.73
C ASN A 67 -6.98 -28.22 7.95
N GLU A 68 -7.32 -27.20 8.76
CA GLU A 68 -6.53 -26.74 9.93
C GLU A 68 -5.01 -26.64 9.65
N VAL A 69 -4.62 -26.34 8.41
CA VAL A 69 -3.22 -26.24 7.97
C VAL A 69 -2.54 -25.06 8.67
N VAL A 70 -3.30 -24.00 8.89
CA VAL A 70 -2.90 -22.85 9.69
C VAL A 70 -3.94 -22.67 10.78
N LYS A 71 -3.47 -22.52 12.02
CA LYS A 71 -4.28 -22.17 13.18
C LYS A 71 -3.47 -21.32 14.14
N GLY A 72 -3.98 -20.17 14.53
CA GLY A 72 -3.25 -19.31 15.45
C GLY A 72 -3.91 -17.96 15.63
N THR A 73 -3.19 -17.09 16.33
CA THR A 73 -3.57 -15.69 16.50
C THR A 73 -2.37 -14.79 16.29
N ILE A 74 -2.63 -13.59 15.82
CA ILE A 74 -1.69 -12.47 15.81
C ILE A 74 -2.35 -11.27 16.49
N THR A 75 -1.57 -10.36 17.05
CA THR A 75 -2.10 -9.12 17.61
C THR A 75 -1.43 -7.93 16.95
N ARG A 76 -2.26 -7.09 16.33
CA ARG A 76 -1.84 -5.82 15.76
C ARG A 76 -1.97 -4.70 16.79
N VAL A 77 -0.95 -3.88 16.90
CA VAL A 77 -0.97 -2.60 17.63
C VAL A 77 -0.55 -1.52 16.66
N GLY A 78 -1.46 -0.59 16.35
CA GLY A 78 -1.25 0.44 15.33
C GLY A 78 -0.86 -0.15 13.97
N THR A 79 0.34 0.14 13.49
CA THR A 79 0.84 -0.32 12.17
C THR A 79 1.66 -1.61 12.23
N ARG A 80 1.75 -2.26 13.40
CA ARG A 80 2.70 -3.36 13.66
C ARG A 80 2.00 -4.60 14.20
N ILE A 81 2.55 -5.78 13.91
CA ILE A 81 2.19 -7.02 14.58
C ILE A 81 3.19 -7.29 15.71
N VAL A 82 2.72 -7.24 16.94
CA VAL A 82 3.57 -7.25 18.15
C VAL A 82 3.67 -8.61 18.82
N LYS A 83 2.70 -9.50 18.60
CA LYS A 83 2.72 -10.86 19.14
C LYS A 83 1.90 -11.77 18.25
N GLY A 84 2.18 -13.06 18.32
CA GLY A 84 1.40 -14.06 17.65
C GLY A 84 1.96 -15.46 17.85
N THR A 85 1.07 -16.44 17.77
CA THR A 85 1.42 -17.87 17.80
C THR A 85 0.63 -18.55 16.70
N ILE A 86 1.35 -19.13 15.74
CA ILE A 86 0.78 -19.77 14.56
C ILE A 86 1.25 -21.22 14.49
N HIS A 87 0.31 -22.15 14.57
CA HIS A 87 0.54 -23.57 14.36
C HIS A 87 0.38 -23.91 12.88
N LEU A 88 1.38 -24.57 12.32
CA LEU A 88 1.46 -24.97 10.93
C LEU A 88 1.46 -26.49 10.79
N ARG A 89 0.60 -26.99 9.92
CA ARG A 89 0.49 -28.40 9.50
C ARG A 89 0.54 -28.50 7.98
N LEU A 90 1.62 -27.98 7.41
CA LEU A 90 1.91 -28.09 5.98
C LEU A 90 2.22 -29.55 5.63
N ARG A 91 1.91 -29.97 4.42
CA ARG A 91 2.18 -31.34 3.94
C ARG A 91 3.63 -31.52 3.52
N THR A 92 4.29 -30.41 3.18
CA THR A 92 5.66 -30.35 2.65
C THR A 92 6.72 -30.09 3.72
N LEU A 93 6.31 -29.68 4.92
CA LEU A 93 7.19 -29.39 6.06
C LEU A 93 6.70 -30.13 7.31
N PRO A 94 7.59 -30.46 8.27
CA PRO A 94 7.16 -31.01 9.54
C PRO A 94 6.22 -30.03 10.28
N PRO A 95 5.26 -30.54 11.06
CA PRO A 95 4.42 -29.68 11.89
C PRO A 95 5.27 -28.81 12.82
N GLN A 96 5.03 -27.51 12.82
CA GLN A 96 5.80 -26.55 13.60
C GLN A 96 4.91 -25.44 14.15
N THR A 97 5.37 -24.79 15.22
CA THR A 97 4.72 -23.61 15.79
C THR A 97 5.64 -22.42 15.63
N LEU A 98 5.15 -21.37 14.99
CA LEU A 98 5.82 -20.09 14.87
C LEU A 98 5.35 -19.17 15.98
N THR A 99 6.28 -18.62 16.74
CA THR A 99 6.00 -17.61 17.76
C THR A 99 6.69 -16.33 17.34
N LEU A 100 5.95 -15.23 17.28
CA LEU A 100 6.53 -13.91 16.96
C LEU A 100 7.29 -13.38 18.18
N ASP A 101 8.45 -12.78 17.94
CA ASP A 101 9.25 -12.13 18.98
C ASP A 101 8.66 -10.76 19.33
N PRO A 102 8.18 -10.54 20.57
CA PRO A 102 7.65 -9.24 20.99
C PRO A 102 8.68 -8.10 20.94
N ALA A 103 9.98 -8.41 21.00
CA ALA A 103 11.04 -7.41 20.89
C ALA A 103 11.26 -6.93 19.45
N HIS A 104 10.90 -7.75 18.46
CA HIS A 104 11.09 -7.47 17.03
C HIS A 104 9.73 -7.53 16.31
N ALA A 105 8.87 -6.54 16.56
CA ALA A 105 7.56 -6.46 15.93
C ALA A 105 7.66 -6.36 14.40
N ILE A 106 6.71 -6.98 13.70
CA ILE A 106 6.63 -6.92 12.23
C ILE A 106 5.92 -5.63 11.84
N HIS A 107 6.56 -4.79 11.05
CA HIS A 107 5.97 -3.55 10.53
C HIS A 107 5.23 -3.81 9.22
N LEU A 108 3.96 -3.40 9.14
CA LEU A 108 3.21 -3.46 7.90
C LEU A 108 3.43 -2.15 7.14
N ALA A 109 4.29 -2.19 6.12
CA ALA A 109 4.59 -1.01 5.29
C ALA A 109 3.32 -0.32 4.73
N PRO A 110 2.28 -1.05 4.24
CA PRO A 110 1.03 -0.43 3.81
C PRO A 110 0.34 0.39 4.92
N LEU A 111 0.28 -0.11 6.16
CA LEU A 111 -0.32 0.62 7.27
C LEU A 111 0.53 1.82 7.71
N THR A 112 1.85 1.73 7.59
CA THR A 112 2.76 2.85 7.85
C THR A 112 2.53 3.97 6.83
N ASN A 113 2.40 3.62 5.55
CA ASN A 113 2.08 4.59 4.50
C ASN A 113 0.69 5.22 4.71
N LEU A 114 -0.30 4.42 5.09
CA LEU A 114 -1.64 4.90 5.42
C LEU A 114 -1.63 5.89 6.58
N HIS A 115 -0.91 5.56 7.66
CA HIS A 115 -0.74 6.46 8.80
C HIS A 115 -0.15 7.82 8.39
N ASN A 116 0.90 7.82 7.56
CA ASN A 116 1.52 9.03 7.04
C ASN A 116 0.55 9.84 6.17
N LEU A 117 -0.20 9.20 5.27
CA LEU A 117 -1.21 9.87 4.42
C LEU A 117 -2.31 10.54 5.23
N LEU A 118 -2.82 9.87 6.28
CA LEU A 118 -3.84 10.44 7.15
C LEU A 118 -3.29 11.65 7.93
N ASN A 119 -2.05 11.54 8.43
CA ASN A 119 -1.41 12.65 9.12
C ASN A 119 -1.22 13.87 8.19
N HIS A 120 -0.72 13.65 6.97
CA HIS A 120 -0.60 14.71 5.97
C HIS A 120 -1.96 15.32 5.57
N SER A 121 -3.01 14.50 5.47
CA SER A 121 -4.38 14.98 5.20
C SER A 121 -4.91 15.89 6.33
N LEU A 122 -4.63 15.54 7.59
CA LEU A 122 -5.00 16.35 8.75
C LEU A 122 -4.22 17.67 8.82
N ASP A 123 -2.94 17.65 8.48
CA ASP A 123 -2.10 18.84 8.39
C ASP A 123 -2.61 19.78 7.29
N LEU A 124 -2.88 19.24 6.09
CA LEU A 124 -3.46 19.99 4.97
C LEU A 124 -4.78 20.65 5.36
N LEU A 125 -5.69 19.90 6.00
CA LEU A 125 -6.97 20.45 6.44
C LEU A 125 -6.80 21.53 7.50
N SER A 126 -5.90 21.33 8.46
CA SER A 126 -5.65 22.30 9.51
C SER A 126 -5.07 23.60 8.93
N LEU A 127 -4.14 23.49 7.97
CA LEU A 127 -3.62 24.65 7.24
C LEU A 127 -4.70 25.34 6.42
N THR A 128 -5.52 24.60 5.68
CA THR A 128 -6.62 25.13 4.87
C THR A 128 -7.63 25.88 5.74
N LEU A 129 -8.04 25.30 6.87
CA LEU A 129 -8.93 25.94 7.83
C LEU A 129 -8.31 27.21 8.42
N SER A 130 -7.04 27.18 8.79
CA SER A 130 -6.34 28.35 9.32
C SER A 130 -6.17 29.46 8.28
N TYR A 131 -5.95 29.12 7.01
CA TYR A 131 -5.74 30.12 5.97
C TYR A 131 -7.05 30.77 5.51
N CYS A 132 -8.10 29.96 5.33
CA CYS A 132 -9.37 30.43 4.80
C CYS A 132 -10.32 31.00 5.87
N TYR A 133 -10.18 30.57 7.12
CA TYR A 133 -11.16 30.88 8.18
C TYR A 133 -10.54 31.34 9.50
N ALA A 134 -9.25 31.74 9.53
CA ALA A 134 -8.64 32.26 10.76
C ALA A 134 -9.31 33.58 11.23
N PRO A 135 -9.45 33.78 12.55
CA PRO A 135 -10.15 34.94 13.10
C PRO A 135 -9.45 36.33 13.00
N SER A 136 -8.27 36.52 12.38
CA SER A 136 -7.57 37.84 12.12
C SER A 136 -6.10 37.64 11.65
N PRO A 137 -5.41 38.56 10.88
CA PRO A 137 -5.37 40.05 10.96
C PRO A 137 -5.30 40.82 9.59
N PRO A 138 -4.82 42.09 9.51
CA PRO A 138 -5.53 43.34 9.16
C PRO A 138 -6.02 43.52 7.70
N SER A 139 -6.04 42.48 6.88
CA SER A 139 -6.48 42.50 5.49
C SER A 139 -7.34 41.28 5.25
N PRO A 140 -8.53 41.38 4.64
CA PRO A 140 -9.38 40.20 4.46
C PRO A 140 -8.70 39.24 3.46
N PRO A 141 -8.28 38.02 3.85
CA PRO A 141 -8.09 36.99 2.85
C PRO A 141 -9.49 36.46 2.56
N ILE A 142 -10.16 37.01 1.55
CA ILE A 142 -11.25 36.26 0.92
C ILE A 142 -10.61 34.93 0.49
N PRO A 143 -11.10 33.76 0.93
CA PRO A 143 -10.56 32.48 0.48
C PRO A 143 -10.58 32.50 -1.03
N SER A 144 -9.42 32.48 -1.69
CA SER A 144 -9.47 32.42 -3.15
C SER A 144 -10.13 31.08 -3.50
N PRO A 145 -11.27 31.07 -4.20
CA PRO A 145 -12.04 29.86 -4.44
C PRO A 145 -11.20 28.84 -5.23
N ALA A 146 -10.26 29.33 -6.05
CA ALA A 146 -9.25 28.54 -6.73
C ALA A 146 -8.24 27.85 -5.79
N PHE A 147 -7.79 28.51 -4.71
CA PHE A 147 -6.95 27.85 -3.71
C PHE A 147 -7.72 26.75 -3.01
N LEU A 148 -8.96 27.03 -2.59
CA LEU A 148 -9.78 26.07 -1.88
C LEU A 148 -10.09 24.86 -2.78
N SER A 149 -10.47 25.09 -4.05
CA SER A 149 -10.71 24.01 -5.01
C SER A 149 -9.46 23.13 -5.19
N ALA A 150 -8.27 23.73 -5.29
CA ALA A 150 -7.01 23.00 -5.34
C ALA A 150 -6.75 22.17 -4.08
N GLN A 151 -6.99 22.72 -2.89
CA GLN A 151 -6.84 21.96 -1.62
C GLN A 151 -7.81 20.78 -1.53
N LEU A 152 -9.07 20.97 -1.93
CA LEU A 152 -10.05 19.87 -1.96
C LEU A 152 -9.65 18.77 -2.95
N ARG A 153 -9.09 19.12 -4.12
CA ARG A 153 -8.56 18.15 -5.09
C ARG A 153 -7.41 17.34 -4.49
N LEU A 154 -6.46 18.02 -3.85
CA LEU A 154 -5.31 17.37 -3.20
C LEU A 154 -5.76 16.41 -2.09
N LEU A 155 -6.71 16.86 -1.26
CA LEU A 155 -7.27 16.03 -0.20
C LEU A 155 -8.02 14.82 -0.78
N SER A 156 -8.78 15.02 -1.87
CA SER A 156 -9.50 13.94 -2.55
C SER A 156 -8.56 12.87 -3.10
N GLN A 157 -7.42 13.28 -3.65
CA GLN A 157 -6.38 12.35 -4.08
C GLN A 157 -5.82 11.56 -2.89
N SER A 158 -5.50 12.24 -1.79
CA SER A 158 -4.97 11.59 -0.59
C SER A 158 -5.96 10.57 0.02
N LEU A 159 -7.26 10.87 0.06
CA LEU A 159 -8.28 9.93 0.53
C LEU A 159 -8.46 8.73 -0.41
N SER A 160 -8.32 8.94 -1.72
CA SER A 160 -8.33 7.87 -2.71
C SER A 160 -7.13 6.95 -2.54
N ASP A 161 -5.94 7.51 -2.32
CA ASP A 161 -4.71 6.76 -2.06
C ASP A 161 -4.79 5.99 -0.74
N ALA A 162 -5.30 6.61 0.32
CA ALA A 162 -5.57 5.94 1.59
C ALA A 162 -6.54 4.75 1.42
N SER A 163 -7.59 4.93 0.60
CA SER A 163 -8.57 3.89 0.31
C SER A 163 -7.98 2.75 -0.54
N SER A 164 -7.10 3.06 -1.49
CA SER A 164 -6.44 2.06 -2.33
C SER A 164 -5.48 1.17 -1.54
N ILE A 165 -4.79 1.73 -0.54
CA ILE A 165 -3.94 0.96 0.38
C ILE A 165 -4.76 -0.10 1.14
N LEU A 166 -5.95 0.26 1.63
CA LEU A 166 -6.81 -0.69 2.36
C LEU A 166 -7.41 -1.76 1.46
N LYS A 167 -7.73 -1.43 0.21
CA LYS A 167 -8.14 -2.42 -0.80
C LYS A 167 -7.02 -3.43 -1.09
N GLY A 168 -5.78 -2.96 -1.06
CA GLY A 168 -4.61 -3.78 -1.34
C GLY A 168 -4.33 -3.93 -2.85
N PRO A 169 -3.20 -4.54 -3.21
CA PRO A 169 -2.83 -4.72 -4.61
C PRO A 169 -3.82 -5.67 -5.32
N PRO A 170 -4.11 -5.45 -6.62
CA PRO A 170 -4.93 -6.36 -7.39
C PRO A 170 -4.36 -7.79 -7.37
N LEU A 171 -5.22 -8.77 -7.14
CA LEU A 171 -4.83 -10.19 -7.11
C LEU A 171 -4.27 -10.69 -8.46
N THR A 172 -4.55 -9.98 -9.54
CA THR A 172 -4.07 -10.28 -10.90
C THR A 172 -2.72 -9.65 -11.22
N SER A 173 -2.06 -8.99 -10.26
CA SER A 173 -0.74 -8.41 -10.45
C SER A 173 0.29 -9.48 -10.85
N SER A 174 1.17 -9.14 -11.80
CA SER A 174 2.17 -10.06 -12.35
C SER A 174 3.29 -10.41 -11.36
N ASP A 175 3.59 -9.52 -10.41
CA ASP A 175 4.59 -9.74 -9.37
C ASP A 175 4.09 -9.18 -8.03
N PRO A 176 3.25 -9.94 -7.33
CA PRO A 176 2.73 -9.50 -6.06
C PRO A 176 3.79 -9.81 -5.00
N GLY A 177 4.39 -8.79 -4.36
CA GLY A 177 5.58 -8.93 -3.49
C GLY A 177 5.59 -10.07 -2.45
N TRP A 178 4.48 -10.74 -2.15
CA TRP A 178 4.46 -12.02 -1.42
C TRP A 178 5.18 -13.19 -2.13
N THR A 179 5.43 -13.09 -3.44
CA THR A 179 6.18 -14.10 -4.22
C THR A 179 7.69 -13.99 -4.01
N THR A 180 8.17 -12.77 -3.78
CA THR A 180 9.60 -12.41 -3.76
C THR A 180 10.08 -11.99 -2.37
N CYS A 181 9.20 -11.53 -1.49
CA CYS A 181 9.54 -11.04 -0.15
C CYS A 181 8.95 -11.92 0.97
N SER A 182 9.65 -11.96 2.10
CA SER A 182 9.21 -12.59 3.34
C SER A 182 9.69 -11.80 4.54
N VAL A 183 8.95 -11.87 5.64
CA VAL A 183 9.37 -11.41 6.96
C VAL A 183 10.69 -12.09 7.34
N SER A 184 11.62 -11.29 7.88
CA SER A 184 12.92 -11.77 8.35
C SER A 184 12.78 -12.86 9.44
N PRO A 185 13.67 -13.88 9.45
CA PRO A 185 13.74 -14.87 10.52
C PRO A 185 13.89 -14.28 11.93
N SER A 186 14.43 -13.06 12.08
CA SER A 186 14.63 -12.39 13.37
C SER A 186 13.32 -12.00 14.07
N HIS A 187 12.21 -11.92 13.35
CA HIS A 187 10.88 -11.64 13.94
C HIS A 187 10.26 -12.83 14.67
N PHE A 188 10.94 -13.99 14.69
CA PHE A 188 10.46 -15.21 15.32
C PHE A 188 11.32 -15.60 16.52
N SER A 189 10.70 -16.23 17.53
CA SER A 189 11.37 -16.76 18.70
C SER A 189 11.00 -18.24 18.93
N PRO A 190 11.90 -19.19 18.66
CA PRO A 190 13.25 -19.00 18.11
C PRO A 190 13.22 -18.52 16.63
N PRO A 191 14.31 -17.90 16.13
CA PRO A 191 14.40 -17.51 14.73
C PRO A 191 14.20 -18.69 13.78
N LEU A 192 13.62 -18.44 12.60
CA LEU A 192 13.40 -19.49 11.59
C LEU A 192 14.74 -20.12 11.17
N PRO A 193 14.81 -21.46 11.05
CA PRO A 193 16.04 -22.14 10.64
C PRO A 193 16.37 -21.79 9.18
N LEU A 194 17.63 -21.48 8.93
CA LEU A 194 18.15 -21.23 7.59
C LEU A 194 18.80 -22.50 7.04
N SER A 195 18.61 -22.79 5.75
CA SER A 195 19.37 -23.79 5.03
C SER A 195 20.86 -23.43 4.97
N GLN A 196 21.71 -24.38 4.59
CA GLN A 196 23.14 -24.15 4.30
C GLN A 196 23.35 -23.05 3.25
N THR A 197 22.37 -22.85 2.38
CA THR A 197 22.37 -21.84 1.32
C THR A 197 21.76 -20.50 1.75
N GLY A 198 21.26 -20.41 2.98
CA GLY A 198 20.62 -19.21 3.53
C GLY A 198 19.13 -19.09 3.23
N VAL A 199 18.54 -20.02 2.46
CA VAL A 199 17.10 -20.04 2.17
C VAL A 199 16.33 -20.57 3.39
N PRO A 200 15.34 -19.86 3.93
CA PRO A 200 14.43 -20.41 4.93
C PRO A 200 13.46 -21.40 4.27
N PRO A 201 13.06 -22.49 4.96
CA PRO A 201 12.11 -23.47 4.41
C PRO A 201 10.69 -22.92 4.23
N LEU A 202 10.41 -21.76 4.82
CA LEU A 202 9.11 -21.12 4.83
C LEU A 202 9.27 -19.63 4.52
N SER A 203 8.52 -19.15 3.53
CA SER A 203 8.22 -17.73 3.36
C SER A 203 6.94 -17.38 4.12
N PHE A 204 7.01 -16.30 4.89
CA PHE A 204 5.94 -15.74 5.69
C PHE A 204 5.76 -14.28 5.29
N HIS A 205 4.66 -13.96 4.61
CA HIS A 205 4.38 -12.60 4.16
C HIS A 205 3.03 -12.12 4.69
N LEU A 206 3.00 -10.90 5.24
CA LEU A 206 1.78 -10.23 5.70
C LEU A 206 1.50 -9.01 4.83
N GLY A 207 0.23 -8.79 4.52
CA GLY A 207 -0.22 -7.62 3.78
C GLY A 207 -1.68 -7.32 4.04
N LEU A 208 -2.24 -6.41 3.25
CA LEU A 208 -3.62 -5.96 3.39
C LEU A 208 -4.42 -6.32 2.13
N GLN A 209 -5.69 -6.65 2.33
CA GLN A 209 -6.65 -6.76 1.25
C GLN A 209 -8.07 -6.50 1.77
N GLU A 210 -8.79 -5.60 1.11
CA GLU A 210 -10.18 -5.24 1.46
C GLU A 210 -10.40 -4.95 2.96
N GLY A 211 -9.43 -4.28 3.61
CA GLY A 211 -9.47 -3.98 5.04
C GLY A 211 -9.18 -5.18 5.96
N SER A 212 -8.78 -6.33 5.42
CA SER A 212 -8.34 -7.51 6.16
C SER A 212 -6.80 -7.63 6.16
N ILE A 213 -6.25 -8.24 7.21
CA ILE A 213 -4.85 -8.70 7.19
C ILE A 213 -4.79 -10.05 6.51
N VAL A 214 -3.92 -10.17 5.52
CA VAL A 214 -3.74 -11.39 4.75
C VAL A 214 -2.35 -11.95 5.01
N LEU A 215 -2.30 -13.24 5.35
CA LEU A 215 -1.10 -14.03 5.49
C LEU A 215 -0.94 -14.93 4.25
N TRP A 216 0.18 -14.79 3.58
CA TRP A 216 0.65 -15.73 2.56
C TRP A 216 1.79 -16.56 3.14
N LEU A 217 1.63 -17.88 3.09
CA LEU A 217 2.65 -18.84 3.47
C LEU A 217 3.05 -19.63 2.25
N ARG A 218 4.36 -19.80 2.06
CA ARG A 218 4.92 -20.65 1.01
C ARG A 218 6.00 -21.55 1.58
N SER A 219 5.89 -22.85 1.37
CA SER A 219 7.02 -23.77 1.58
C SER A 219 7.98 -23.63 0.41
N LEU A 220 9.25 -23.38 0.74
CA LEU A 220 10.31 -23.12 -0.22
C LEU A 220 11.31 -24.27 -0.25
N GLU A 221 11.83 -24.56 -1.44
CA GLU A 221 13.00 -25.41 -1.66
C GLU A 221 14.01 -24.63 -2.51
N ASP A 222 15.29 -24.75 -2.20
CA ASP A 222 16.35 -24.09 -2.98
C ASP A 222 16.45 -24.71 -4.37
N ALA A 223 16.44 -23.88 -5.41
CA ALA A 223 16.55 -24.33 -6.79
C ALA A 223 17.98 -24.80 -7.16
N ASN A 224 18.99 -24.34 -6.44
CA ASN A 224 20.40 -24.63 -6.70
C ASN A 224 20.87 -25.92 -6.01
N LEU A 225 20.12 -26.43 -5.03
CA LEU A 225 20.45 -27.68 -4.37
C LEU A 225 19.94 -28.88 -5.18
N PRO A 226 20.76 -29.93 -5.36
CA PRO A 226 20.28 -31.19 -5.93
C PRO A 226 19.09 -31.69 -5.09
N PRO A 227 17.98 -32.14 -5.70
CA PRO A 227 16.84 -32.60 -4.94
C PRO A 227 17.29 -33.76 -4.05
N THR A 228 17.01 -33.66 -2.76
CA THR A 228 17.45 -34.62 -1.75
C THR A 228 17.07 -36.04 -2.20
N PHE A 229 17.98 -37.02 -2.10
CA PHE A 229 17.71 -38.39 -2.58
C PHE A 229 16.40 -38.97 -2.02
N GLY A 230 16.08 -38.64 -0.76
CA GLY A 230 14.82 -39.01 -0.11
C GLY A 230 13.57 -38.38 -0.75
N SER A 231 13.64 -37.15 -1.24
CA SER A 231 12.49 -36.52 -1.94
C SER A 231 12.30 -37.17 -3.31
N LYS A 232 13.38 -37.40 -4.07
CA LYS A 232 13.34 -38.15 -5.34
C LYS A 232 12.75 -39.55 -5.16
N LEU A 233 13.18 -40.27 -4.11
CA LEU A 233 12.67 -41.60 -3.80
C LEU A 233 11.20 -41.55 -3.36
N ALA A 234 10.80 -40.58 -2.53
CA ALA A 234 9.43 -40.42 -2.08
C ALA A 234 8.46 -40.10 -3.24
N PHE A 235 8.91 -39.27 -4.19
CA PHE A 235 8.15 -39.03 -5.42
C PHE A 235 8.12 -40.26 -6.34
N ALA A 236 9.24 -40.98 -6.49
CA ALA A 236 9.34 -42.16 -7.35
C ALA A 236 8.54 -43.37 -6.84
N ILE A 237 8.46 -43.55 -5.51
CA ILE A 237 7.68 -44.63 -4.86
C ILE A 237 6.21 -44.20 -4.66
N GLY A 238 5.86 -42.94 -4.92
CA GLY A 238 4.50 -42.43 -4.77
C GLY A 238 4.07 -42.20 -3.32
N THR A 239 5.00 -42.24 -2.37
CA THR A 239 4.75 -41.93 -0.95
C THR A 239 4.61 -40.42 -0.71
N ALA A 240 5.13 -39.59 -1.62
CA ALA A 240 4.86 -38.17 -1.70
C ALA A 240 4.29 -37.81 -3.07
N ARG A 241 3.24 -36.98 -3.11
CA ARG A 241 2.72 -36.37 -4.34
C ARG A 241 3.18 -34.93 -4.40
N ARG A 242 3.63 -34.46 -5.56
CA ARG A 242 3.75 -33.02 -5.81
C ARG A 242 2.36 -32.41 -5.63
N LEU A 243 2.30 -31.31 -4.89
CA LEU A 243 1.06 -30.56 -4.76
C LEU A 243 0.94 -29.70 -6.02
N ASP A 244 0.02 -30.08 -6.89
CA ASP A 244 -0.21 -29.31 -8.11
C ASP A 244 -0.75 -27.92 -7.75
N HIS A 245 0.04 -26.91 -8.05
CA HIS A 245 -0.35 -25.51 -8.03
C HIS A 245 0.34 -24.76 -9.18
N ASP A 246 -0.23 -23.62 -9.57
CA ASP A 246 0.24 -22.68 -10.59
C ASP A 246 1.74 -22.31 -10.51
N GLU A 247 2.32 -22.33 -9.30
CA GLU A 247 3.75 -22.02 -9.06
C GLU A 247 4.69 -23.24 -8.99
N ALA A 248 4.20 -24.49 -9.10
CA ALA A 248 4.95 -25.69 -8.70
C ALA A 248 6.22 -25.97 -9.54
N GLU A 249 6.24 -25.51 -10.79
CA GLU A 249 7.37 -25.69 -11.72
C GLU A 249 8.10 -24.36 -12.02
N ARG A 250 7.75 -23.27 -11.33
CA ARG A 250 8.35 -21.95 -11.54
C ARG A 250 9.44 -21.69 -10.50
N VAL A 251 10.52 -21.06 -10.96
CA VAL A 251 11.58 -20.52 -10.10
C VAL A 251 11.26 -19.07 -9.78
N PHE A 252 11.42 -18.69 -8.51
CA PHE A 252 11.22 -17.34 -8.02
C PHE A 252 12.51 -16.82 -7.39
N GLY A 253 12.84 -15.56 -7.66
CA GLY A 253 13.81 -14.83 -6.86
C GLY A 253 13.21 -14.52 -5.48
N PHE A 254 13.94 -14.85 -4.42
CA PHE A 254 13.47 -14.75 -3.05
C PHE A 254 14.44 -13.97 -2.19
N CYS A 255 13.89 -13.01 -1.44
CA CYS A 255 14.59 -12.17 -0.49
C CYS A 255 13.84 -12.17 0.85
N CYS A 256 14.53 -12.48 1.94
CA CYS A 256 14.05 -12.07 3.27
C CYS A 256 14.21 -10.55 3.37
N GLU A 257 13.16 -9.85 3.75
CA GLU A 257 13.20 -8.41 3.96
C GLU A 257 14.22 -8.12 5.07
N GLY A 258 15.36 -7.56 4.70
CA GLY A 258 16.34 -7.05 5.65
C GLY A 258 15.82 -5.75 6.23
N GLU A 259 16.03 -5.51 7.52
CA GLU A 259 15.69 -4.24 8.16
C GLU A 259 16.24 -3.05 7.33
N GLY A 260 15.33 -2.38 6.62
CA GLY A 260 15.51 -1.09 5.96
C GLY A 260 15.85 -1.11 4.46
N HIS A 261 14.87 -0.96 3.58
CA HIS A 261 14.65 0.25 2.78
C HIS A 261 13.42 0.10 1.86
N GLY A 262 12.78 1.23 1.55
CA GLY A 262 11.60 1.31 0.70
C GLY A 262 11.78 0.70 -0.69
N HIS A 263 10.67 0.20 -1.21
CA HIS A 263 10.49 -0.39 -2.53
C HIS A 263 10.88 0.61 -3.64
N GLU A 264 12.07 0.50 -4.22
CA GLU A 264 12.35 1.02 -5.57
C GLU A 264 12.30 -0.15 -6.55
N HIS A 265 11.30 -0.10 -7.43
CA HIS A 265 11.11 -1.06 -8.52
C HIS A 265 12.25 -0.94 -9.53
N GLY A 266 13.17 -1.91 -9.52
CA GLY A 266 14.12 -2.11 -10.60
C GLY A 266 13.47 -2.90 -11.73
N GLU A 267 12.95 -2.21 -12.74
CA GLU A 267 12.61 -2.84 -14.03
C GLU A 267 13.89 -3.42 -14.66
N ARG A 268 13.86 -4.72 -15.01
CA ARG A 268 14.88 -5.33 -15.86
C ARG A 268 14.78 -4.73 -17.27
N PRO A 269 15.87 -4.21 -17.87
CA PRO A 269 15.84 -3.80 -19.26
C PRO A 269 15.76 -5.03 -20.16
N GLY A 270 14.63 -5.15 -20.87
CA GLY A 270 14.43 -6.13 -21.93
C GLY A 270 15.43 -5.93 -23.06
N THR A 271 15.92 -7.04 -23.60
CA THR A 271 16.73 -7.13 -24.80
C THR A 271 15.94 -6.58 -26.00
N SER A 272 16.31 -5.39 -26.48
CA SER A 272 15.87 -4.88 -27.78
C SER A 272 16.98 -5.08 -28.82
N SER A 273 16.62 -5.80 -29.87
CA SER A 273 17.40 -5.96 -31.10
C SER A 273 17.62 -4.60 -31.78
N SER A 274 18.88 -4.18 -31.92
CA SER A 274 19.25 -2.98 -32.64
C SER A 274 19.36 -3.25 -34.14
N SER A 275 18.57 -2.49 -34.92
CA SER A 275 18.74 -2.30 -36.35
C SER A 275 19.44 -0.97 -36.62
N GLY A 276 20.57 -1.03 -37.35
CA GLY A 276 20.94 -0.03 -38.35
C GLY A 276 21.66 1.26 -37.90
N GLY A 277 22.92 1.39 -38.32
CA GLY A 277 23.34 2.53 -39.16
C GLY A 277 24.24 3.62 -38.55
N GLY A 278 25.54 3.50 -38.81
CA GLY A 278 26.29 4.58 -39.51
C GLY A 278 27.03 5.66 -38.71
N GLY A 279 28.37 5.57 -38.72
CA GLY A 279 29.22 6.69 -39.17
C GLY A 279 30.05 7.46 -38.12
N GLY A 280 31.38 7.31 -38.21
CA GLY A 280 32.29 8.47 -38.22
C GLY A 280 33.25 8.70 -37.03
N GLY A 281 34.45 8.13 -37.13
CA GLY A 281 35.74 8.85 -37.04
C GLY A 281 36.25 9.42 -35.71
N GLY A 282 37.46 9.01 -35.29
CA GLY A 282 38.29 9.77 -34.35
C GLY A 282 39.30 8.93 -33.58
N ALA A 283 40.58 9.13 -33.86
CA ALA A 283 41.70 8.28 -33.49
C ALA A 283 42.27 8.47 -32.06
N SER A 284 43.05 7.46 -31.67
CA SER A 284 44.31 7.54 -30.90
C SER A 284 44.29 7.00 -29.46
N GLY A 285 45.37 6.28 -29.12
CA GLY A 285 45.83 6.15 -27.73
C GLY A 285 45.86 4.74 -27.17
N SER A 286 46.80 3.93 -27.66
CA SER A 286 47.39 2.80 -26.92
C SER A 286 47.66 3.17 -25.45
N LEU A 287 47.29 2.30 -24.51
CA LEU A 287 48.13 1.88 -23.39
C LEU A 287 47.48 0.70 -22.65
N ARG A 288 48.17 -0.45 -22.69
CA ARG A 288 47.96 -1.60 -21.82
C ARG A 288 48.13 -1.17 -20.37
N ARG A 289 47.13 -1.41 -19.51
CA ARG A 289 47.30 -1.41 -18.06
C ARG A 289 46.73 -2.70 -17.47
N VAL A 290 47.66 -3.56 -17.06
CA VAL A 290 47.45 -4.65 -16.11
C VAL A 290 46.84 -4.06 -14.85
N GLY A 291 45.69 -4.59 -14.43
CA GLY A 291 44.96 -4.15 -13.24
C GLY A 291 44.50 -5.36 -12.43
N SER A 292 45.38 -5.81 -11.53
CA SER A 292 44.98 -6.53 -10.33
C SER A 292 44.14 -5.63 -9.43
N ASN A 293 43.23 -6.24 -8.67
CA ASN A 293 42.42 -5.69 -7.57
C ASN A 293 41.33 -4.68 -7.94
N THR A 294 40.08 -5.12 -7.74
CA THR A 294 38.97 -4.27 -7.29
C THR A 294 38.16 -5.04 -6.25
N THR A 295 38.64 -4.96 -5.01
CA THR A 295 37.74 -4.85 -3.87
C THR A 295 37.17 -3.44 -3.83
N VAL A 296 35.96 -3.35 -3.28
CA VAL A 296 35.24 -2.17 -2.78
C VAL A 296 34.16 -1.61 -3.72
N GLY A 297 32.90 -1.80 -3.30
CA GLY A 297 31.97 -0.68 -3.18
C GLY A 297 30.54 -0.94 -3.64
N GLY A 298 29.60 -0.99 -2.69
CA GLY A 298 28.25 -0.46 -2.91
C GLY A 298 27.07 -1.43 -2.74
N GLY A 299 26.31 -1.25 -1.65
CA GLY A 299 24.93 -1.75 -1.51
C GLY A 299 24.79 -3.15 -0.92
N LYS A 300 24.47 -3.24 0.37
CA LYS A 300 23.89 -4.45 0.99
C LYS A 300 22.46 -4.65 0.44
N GLY A 301 22.34 -5.04 -0.82
CA GLY A 301 21.13 -5.69 -1.31
C GLY A 301 21.08 -7.11 -0.73
N GLY A 302 19.93 -7.52 -0.20
CA GLY A 302 19.71 -8.91 0.19
C GLY A 302 20.10 -9.82 -0.98
N ARG A 303 20.81 -10.92 -0.69
CA ARG A 303 21.17 -11.89 -1.73
C ARG A 303 19.89 -12.55 -2.20
N GLU A 304 19.44 -12.21 -3.41
CA GLU A 304 18.31 -12.86 -4.06
C GLU A 304 18.64 -14.34 -4.27
N MET A 305 17.73 -15.22 -3.87
CA MET A 305 17.90 -16.68 -3.91
C MET A 305 16.85 -17.30 -4.82
N ASP A 306 17.25 -18.20 -5.71
CA ASP A 306 16.32 -18.91 -6.58
C ASP A 306 15.64 -20.05 -5.80
N VAL A 307 14.31 -20.02 -5.73
CA VAL A 307 13.51 -21.00 -4.97
C VAL A 307 12.37 -21.60 -5.79
N PHE A 308 12.05 -22.87 -5.49
CA PHE A 308 10.82 -23.53 -5.90
C PHE A 308 9.78 -23.45 -4.78
N VAL A 309 8.51 -23.34 -5.17
CA VAL A 309 7.38 -23.36 -4.24
C VAL A 309 6.80 -24.76 -4.22
N ARG A 310 6.66 -25.34 -3.01
CA ARG A 310 6.14 -26.70 -2.84
C ARG A 310 4.72 -26.74 -2.30
N GLU A 311 4.33 -25.71 -1.57
CA GLU A 311 3.00 -25.57 -1.02
C GLU A 311 2.74 -24.08 -0.76
N LYS A 312 1.52 -23.63 -1.02
CA LYS A 312 1.09 -22.27 -0.74
C LYS A 312 -0.23 -22.26 0.04
N VAL A 313 -0.34 -21.35 0.99
CA VAL A 313 -1.56 -21.14 1.80
C VAL A 313 -1.80 -19.64 1.94
N ARG A 314 -3.04 -19.22 1.68
CA ARG A 314 -3.51 -17.85 1.95
C ARG A 314 -4.54 -17.91 3.07
N VAL A 315 -4.34 -17.09 4.11
CA VAL A 315 -5.28 -16.92 5.22
C VAL A 315 -5.63 -15.46 5.31
N GLU A 316 -6.92 -15.17 5.44
CA GLU A 316 -7.42 -13.82 5.59
C GLU A 316 -8.05 -13.66 6.97
N SER A 317 -7.73 -12.56 7.64
CA SER A 317 -8.25 -12.23 8.96
C SER A 317 -8.83 -10.82 8.95
N ALA A 318 -10.13 -10.74 9.19
CA ALA A 318 -10.84 -9.48 9.26
C ALA A 318 -10.38 -8.67 10.48
N ASP A 319 -9.97 -7.42 10.25
CA ASP A 319 -9.66 -6.48 11.33
C ASP A 319 -10.79 -5.45 11.46
N PRO A 320 -11.58 -5.47 12.55
CA PRO A 320 -12.72 -4.55 12.72
C PRO A 320 -12.35 -3.07 12.60
N SER A 321 -11.15 -2.68 13.03
CA SER A 321 -10.73 -1.28 12.98
C SER A 321 -10.33 -0.85 11.56
N LEU A 322 -9.71 -1.73 10.77
CA LEU A 322 -9.39 -1.46 9.38
C LEU A 322 -10.63 -1.47 8.49
N LEU A 323 -11.61 -2.35 8.79
CA LEU A 323 -12.91 -2.34 8.13
C LEU A 323 -13.68 -1.04 8.42
N SER A 324 -13.69 -0.61 9.69
CA SER A 324 -14.29 0.67 10.10
C SER A 324 -13.59 1.85 9.41
N LEU A 325 -12.26 1.81 9.31
CA LEU A 325 -11.45 2.81 8.63
C LEU A 325 -11.80 2.89 7.13
N ALA A 326 -11.89 1.75 6.44
CA ALA A 326 -12.27 1.71 5.03
C ALA A 326 -13.67 2.30 4.78
N ALA A 327 -14.64 1.97 5.65
CA ALA A 327 -15.99 2.52 5.58
C ALA A 327 -16.01 4.04 5.82
N LYS A 328 -15.31 4.53 6.85
CA LYS A 328 -15.20 5.96 7.13
C LYS A 328 -14.52 6.72 5.99
N LEU A 329 -13.41 6.23 5.45
CA LEU A 329 -12.73 6.87 4.31
C LEU A 329 -13.62 6.94 3.07
N THR A 330 -14.40 5.90 2.80
CA THR A 330 -15.38 5.90 1.69
C THR A 330 -16.44 6.99 1.90
N ALA A 331 -17.01 7.10 3.11
CA ALA A 331 -18.00 8.12 3.43
C ALA A 331 -17.43 9.55 3.32
N LEU A 332 -16.23 9.78 3.86
CA LEU A 332 -15.54 11.07 3.76
C LEU A 332 -15.22 11.43 2.31
N GLY A 333 -14.82 10.45 1.50
CA GLY A 333 -14.61 10.61 0.06
C GLY A 333 -15.87 11.06 -0.68
N HIS A 334 -17.03 10.51 -0.34
CA HIS A 334 -18.31 10.94 -0.93
C HIS A 334 -18.68 12.38 -0.53
N VAL A 335 -18.54 12.74 0.75
CA VAL A 335 -18.80 14.11 1.23
C VAL A 335 -17.89 15.12 0.53
N LEU A 336 -16.60 14.81 0.45
CA LEU A 336 -15.62 15.66 -0.22
C LEU A 336 -15.90 15.77 -1.72
N GLY A 337 -16.27 14.67 -2.38
CA GLY A 337 -16.65 14.67 -3.80
C GLY A 337 -17.90 15.51 -4.10
N LEU A 338 -18.86 15.55 -3.18
CA LEU A 338 -20.01 16.45 -3.30
C LEU A 338 -19.59 17.92 -3.13
N ALA A 339 -18.82 18.23 -2.09
CA ALA A 339 -18.33 19.59 -1.84
C ALA A 339 -17.51 20.14 -3.02
N ARG A 340 -16.64 19.30 -3.62
CA ARG A 340 -15.88 19.65 -4.82
C ARG A 340 -16.76 19.98 -6.01
N ARG A 341 -17.75 19.14 -6.32
CA ARG A 341 -18.66 19.34 -7.46
C ARG A 341 -19.51 20.60 -7.29
N ASN A 342 -19.98 20.86 -6.07
CA ASN A 342 -20.75 22.07 -5.76
C ASN A 342 -19.89 23.33 -5.98
N LEU A 343 -18.65 23.34 -5.49
CA LEU A 343 -17.73 24.45 -5.68
C LEU A 343 -17.38 24.67 -7.16
N ALA A 344 -17.06 23.59 -7.90
CA ALA A 344 -16.75 23.66 -9.33
C ALA A 344 -17.92 24.23 -10.15
N ALA A 345 -19.15 23.81 -9.86
CA ALA A 345 -20.35 24.30 -10.53
C ALA A 345 -20.55 25.82 -10.34
N VAL A 346 -20.33 26.35 -9.13
CA VAL A 346 -20.44 27.80 -8.85
C VAL A 346 -19.28 28.58 -9.46
N MET A 347 -18.09 27.98 -9.55
CA MET A 347 -16.92 28.58 -10.20
C MET A 347 -16.98 28.55 -11.74
N GLY A 348 -17.95 27.83 -12.32
CA GLY A 348 -18.05 27.64 -13.77
C GLY A 348 -16.92 26.76 -14.35
N GLU A 349 -16.30 25.92 -13.53
CA GLU A 349 -15.33 24.92 -13.99
C GLU A 349 -16.06 23.72 -14.62
N GLU A 350 -15.52 23.16 -15.70
CA GLU A 350 -16.04 21.92 -16.28
C GLU A 350 -15.94 20.78 -15.24
N LEU A 351 -17.04 20.08 -15.01
CA LEU A 351 -17.10 18.95 -14.09
C LEU A 351 -16.35 17.76 -14.74
N GLU A 352 -15.19 17.40 -14.19
CA GLU A 352 -14.56 16.10 -14.50
C GLU A 352 -15.48 14.99 -13.96
N ASP A 353 -16.07 14.21 -14.88
CA ASP A 353 -16.96 13.06 -14.61
C ASP A 353 -16.24 11.86 -13.97
#